data_AF-A0A015M975-F1
#
_entry.id   AF-A0A015M975-F1
#
_cell.length_a   1.000
_cell.length_b   1.000
_cell.length_c   1.000
_cell.angle_alpha   90.00
_cell.angle_beta   90.00
_cell.angle_gamma   90.00
#
_symmetry.space_group_name_H-M   'P 1'
#
loop_
_entity.id
_entity.type
_entity.pdbx_description
1 polymer ?
#
loop_
_entity_poly.entity_id
_entity_poly.type
_entity_poly.pdbx_seq_one_letter_code
_entity_poly.pdbx_strand_id
1 'polypeptide(L)'
;MGSNIIILRVALIIFDLFNDIGFVILLEDDLQYLYVPSVIFLLIPFILNILLAFIIFSHEIQYPEFNKWLKKYLKPVAIITFFSSGDVELLHIFDSKFGGFQIFEASFSPLALNLIFWSGFLNLILEDLPQLVIQIIYARNFTNSYKIIAFFTLITSIVMTLIGIIEYGYHLFINKNIEKEEIEFYDETDEIKISYDESKM
;
A
#
# COMPACT_ATOMS: atom_id res chain seq x y z
N MET A 1 -17.86 0.24 11.92
CA MET A 1 -18.45 0.58 10.61
C MET A 1 -17.41 0.23 9.57
N GLY A 2 -17.72 -0.68 8.64
CA GLY A 2 -16.77 -1.02 7.57
C GLY A 2 -16.46 0.22 6.74
N SER A 3 -15.19 0.44 6.43
CA SER A 3 -14.80 1.61 5.66
C SER A 3 -15.15 1.36 4.20
N ASN A 4 -16.28 1.88 3.71
CA ASN A 4 -16.71 1.69 2.32
C ASN A 4 -15.66 2.18 1.30
N ILE A 5 -14.73 3.05 1.71
CA ILE A 5 -13.62 3.54 0.90
C ILE A 5 -12.64 2.42 0.52
N ILE A 6 -12.56 1.35 1.31
CA ILE A 6 -11.65 0.21 1.06
C ILE A 6 -11.99 -0.47 -0.28
N ILE A 7 -13.26 -0.49 -0.67
CA ILE A 7 -13.72 -1.13 -1.92
C ILE A 7 -13.18 -0.36 -3.12
N LEU A 8 -13.27 0.97 -3.07
CA LEU A 8 -12.76 1.83 -4.13
C LEU A 8 -11.27 1.62 -4.27
N ARG A 9 -10.55 1.57 -3.15
CA ARG A 9 -9.11 1.29 -3.13
C ARG A 9 -8.77 -0.07 -3.74
N VAL A 10 -9.45 -1.13 -3.31
CA VAL A 10 -9.29 -2.49 -3.86
C VAL A 10 -9.48 -2.49 -5.38
N ALA A 11 -10.53 -1.83 -5.87
CA ALA A 11 -10.81 -1.75 -7.30
C ALA A 11 -9.70 -0.99 -8.06
N LEU A 12 -9.18 0.08 -7.47
CA LEU A 12 -8.08 0.85 -8.05
C LEU A 12 -6.78 0.04 -8.11
N ILE A 13 -6.37 -0.64 -7.03
CA ILE A 13 -5.18 -1.51 -7.01
C ILE A 13 -5.25 -2.59 -8.09
N ILE A 14 -6.40 -3.28 -8.20
CA ILE A 14 -6.57 -4.32 -9.22
C ILE A 14 -6.50 -3.72 -10.63
N PHE A 15 -7.13 -2.57 -10.84
CA PHE A 15 -7.15 -1.90 -12.15
C PHE A 15 -5.75 -1.40 -12.56
N ASP A 16 -5.00 -0.85 -11.61
CA ASP A 16 -3.63 -0.38 -11.78
C ASP A 16 -2.69 -1.50 -12.20
N LEU A 17 -2.72 -2.65 -11.48
CA LEU A 17 -1.96 -3.84 -11.85
C LEU A 17 -2.16 -4.25 -13.31
N PHE A 18 -3.42 -4.28 -13.79
CA PHE A 18 -3.71 -4.63 -15.18
C PHE A 18 -3.23 -3.56 -16.17
N ASN A 19 -3.35 -2.29 -15.82
CA ASN A 19 -2.92 -1.19 -16.68
C ASN A 19 -1.40 -1.13 -16.81
N ASP A 20 -0.66 -1.40 -15.76
CA ASP A 20 0.81 -1.37 -15.77
C ASP A 20 1.39 -2.57 -16.54
N ILE A 21 0.85 -3.76 -16.31
CA ILE A 21 1.16 -4.95 -17.13
C ILE A 21 0.80 -4.67 -18.60
N GLY A 22 -0.37 -4.10 -18.86
CA GLY A 22 -0.83 -3.76 -20.19
C GLY A 22 0.06 -2.72 -20.87
N PHE A 23 0.51 -1.71 -20.14
CA PHE A 23 1.42 -0.67 -20.62
C PHE A 23 2.76 -1.28 -21.07
N VAL A 24 3.35 -2.18 -20.26
CA VAL A 24 4.62 -2.82 -20.59
C VAL A 24 4.51 -3.77 -21.78
N ILE A 25 3.47 -4.63 -21.80
CA ILE A 25 3.34 -5.68 -22.82
C ILE A 25 2.81 -5.14 -24.15
N LEU A 26 1.78 -4.29 -24.13
CA LEU A 26 1.09 -3.84 -25.35
C LEU A 26 1.81 -2.68 -26.04
N LEU A 27 2.74 -2.01 -25.35
CA LEU A 27 3.53 -0.91 -25.88
C LEU A 27 5.02 -1.26 -26.02
N GLU A 28 5.41 -2.52 -25.89
CA GLU A 28 6.81 -2.99 -25.96
C GLU A 28 7.59 -2.34 -27.12
N ASP A 29 7.04 -2.41 -28.34
CA ASP A 29 7.67 -1.85 -29.54
C ASP A 29 7.82 -0.32 -29.49
N ASP A 30 6.90 0.39 -28.84
CA ASP A 30 6.91 1.84 -28.75
C ASP A 30 7.80 2.34 -27.60
N LEU A 31 7.94 1.56 -26.54
CA LEU A 31 8.66 1.95 -25.33
C LEU A 31 10.16 2.13 -25.60
N GLN A 32 10.73 1.38 -26.54
CA GLN A 32 12.15 1.49 -26.94
C GLN A 32 13.07 1.49 -25.70
N TYR A 33 13.75 2.62 -25.42
CA TYR A 33 14.66 2.77 -24.29
C TYR A 33 13.96 2.82 -22.93
N LEU A 34 12.64 3.06 -22.88
CA LEU A 34 11.82 3.02 -21.67
C LEU A 34 11.39 1.59 -21.30
N TYR A 35 11.50 0.62 -22.22
CA TYR A 35 11.01 -0.73 -21.98
C TYR A 35 11.69 -1.40 -20.78
N VAL A 36 13.03 -1.42 -20.77
CA VAL A 36 13.79 -2.04 -19.67
C VAL A 36 13.50 -1.40 -18.32
N PRO A 37 13.53 -0.05 -18.17
CA PRO A 37 13.07 0.60 -16.94
C PRO A 37 11.63 0.22 -16.54
N SER A 38 10.70 0.17 -17.48
CA SER A 38 9.29 -0.18 -17.19
C SER A 38 9.17 -1.60 -16.64
N VAL A 39 9.88 -2.56 -17.24
CA VAL A 39 9.92 -3.95 -16.75
C VAL A 39 10.53 -4.04 -15.35
N ILE A 40 11.60 -3.29 -15.08
CA ILE A 40 12.26 -3.29 -13.77
C ILE A 40 11.33 -2.76 -12.68
N PHE A 41 10.70 -1.60 -12.92
CA PHE A 41 9.80 -0.96 -11.95
C PHE A 41 8.45 -1.66 -11.82
N LEU A 42 8.10 -2.56 -12.75
CA LEU A 42 6.97 -3.48 -12.58
C LEU A 42 7.38 -4.75 -11.79
N LEU A 43 8.46 -5.42 -12.19
CA LEU A 43 8.79 -6.75 -11.65
C LEU A 43 9.39 -6.71 -10.23
N ILE A 44 10.22 -5.71 -9.91
CA ILE A 44 10.84 -5.63 -8.58
C ILE A 44 9.76 -5.46 -7.48
N PRO A 45 8.86 -4.47 -7.56
CA PRO A 45 7.80 -4.30 -6.57
C PRO A 45 6.87 -5.51 -6.52
N PHE A 46 6.50 -6.06 -7.68
CA PHE A 46 5.67 -7.26 -7.77
C PHE A 46 6.25 -8.45 -6.99
N ILE A 47 7.56 -8.72 -7.13
CA ILE A 47 8.23 -9.79 -6.40
C ILE A 47 8.27 -9.48 -4.90
N LEU A 48 8.57 -8.24 -4.52
CA LEU A 48 8.60 -7.83 -3.12
C LEU A 48 7.22 -7.99 -2.45
N ASN A 49 6.15 -7.61 -3.13
CA ASN A 49 4.77 -7.74 -2.64
C ASN A 49 4.38 -9.21 -2.42
N ILE A 50 4.77 -10.12 -3.32
CA ILE A 50 4.58 -11.57 -3.11
C ILE A 50 5.33 -12.07 -1.88
N LEU A 51 6.61 -11.68 -1.73
CA LEU A 51 7.42 -12.09 -0.58
C LEU A 51 6.83 -11.56 0.74
N LEU A 52 6.39 -10.31 0.75
CA LEU A 52 5.77 -9.68 1.91
C LEU A 52 4.45 -10.35 2.28
N ALA A 53 3.57 -10.60 1.31
CA ALA A 53 2.34 -11.35 1.56
C ALA A 53 2.66 -12.73 2.16
N PHE A 54 3.64 -13.44 1.60
CA PHE A 54 4.06 -14.73 2.14
C PHE A 54 4.59 -14.64 3.58
N ILE A 55 5.41 -13.63 3.90
CA ILE A 55 5.92 -13.37 5.25
C ILE A 55 4.76 -13.09 6.21
N ILE A 56 3.83 -12.21 5.83
CA ILE A 56 2.65 -11.86 6.62
C ILE A 56 1.83 -13.11 6.93
N PHE A 57 1.42 -13.87 5.92
CA PHE A 57 0.61 -15.08 6.15
C PHE A 57 1.36 -16.14 6.96
N SER A 58 2.66 -16.31 6.73
CA SER A 58 3.48 -17.28 7.49
C SER A 58 3.57 -16.93 8.97
N HIS A 59 3.68 -15.63 9.28
CA HIS A 59 3.65 -15.12 10.65
C HIS A 59 2.26 -15.31 11.27
N GLU A 60 1.20 -14.94 10.55
CA GLU A 60 -0.17 -14.90 11.06
C GLU A 60 -0.78 -16.29 11.31
N ILE A 61 -0.37 -17.31 10.54
CA ILE A 61 -0.83 -18.70 10.74
C ILE A 61 -0.47 -19.27 12.12
N GLN A 62 0.51 -18.68 12.82
CA GLN A 62 0.86 -19.07 14.19
C GLN A 62 -0.24 -18.69 15.20
N TYR A 63 -1.08 -17.70 14.89
CA TYR A 63 -2.19 -17.29 15.74
C TYR A 63 -3.44 -18.16 15.49
N PRO A 64 -4.01 -18.81 16.53
CA PRO A 64 -5.11 -19.77 16.36
C PRO A 64 -6.35 -19.19 15.67
N GLU A 65 -6.74 -17.95 16.01
CA GLU A 65 -7.93 -17.30 15.46
C GLU A 65 -7.76 -16.99 13.96
N PHE A 66 -6.60 -16.43 13.58
CA PHE A 66 -6.28 -16.17 12.17
C PHE A 66 -6.22 -17.47 11.36
N ASN A 67 -5.55 -18.50 11.87
CA ASN A 67 -5.44 -19.80 11.19
C ASN A 67 -6.82 -20.44 10.96
N LYS A 68 -7.72 -20.36 11.95
CA LYS A 68 -9.09 -20.84 11.84
C LYS A 68 -9.88 -20.06 10.79
N TRP A 69 -9.74 -18.73 10.77
CA TRP A 69 -10.34 -17.87 9.76
C TRP A 69 -9.81 -18.18 8.34
N LEU A 70 -8.50 -18.32 8.18
CA LEU A 70 -7.85 -18.62 6.90
C LEU A 70 -8.31 -19.98 6.34
N LYS A 71 -8.36 -21.02 7.19
CA LYS A 71 -8.85 -22.34 6.79
C LYS A 71 -10.31 -22.30 6.34
N LYS A 72 -11.14 -21.44 6.94
CA LYS A 72 -12.55 -21.27 6.58
C LYS A 72 -12.72 -20.59 5.22
N TYR A 73 -11.88 -19.62 4.89
CA TYR A 73 -12.00 -18.77 3.69
C TYR A 73 -10.85 -18.94 2.69
N LEU A 74 -10.14 -20.06 2.72
CA LEU A 74 -8.90 -20.28 1.97
C LEU A 74 -8.98 -19.89 0.49
N LYS A 75 -10.04 -20.31 -0.21
CA LYS A 75 -10.19 -20.06 -1.67
C LYS A 75 -10.31 -18.57 -2.02
N PRO A 76 -11.29 -17.82 -1.50
CA PRO A 76 -11.38 -16.39 -1.82
C PRO A 76 -10.20 -15.59 -1.26
N VAL A 77 -9.62 -16.00 -0.13
CA VAL A 77 -8.40 -15.37 0.39
C VAL A 77 -7.25 -15.53 -0.60
N ALA A 78 -7.00 -16.73 -1.10
CA ALA A 78 -5.93 -16.98 -2.07
C ALA A 78 -6.07 -16.15 -3.37
N ILE A 79 -7.31 -15.92 -3.85
CA ILE A 79 -7.56 -15.10 -5.04
C ILE A 79 -7.17 -13.63 -4.77
N ILE A 80 -7.62 -13.07 -3.65
CA ILE A 80 -7.31 -11.68 -3.29
C ILE A 80 -5.80 -11.53 -3.02
N THR A 81 -5.17 -12.50 -2.35
CA THR A 81 -3.71 -12.50 -2.12
C THR A 81 -2.92 -12.62 -3.42
N PHE A 82 -3.45 -13.29 -4.45
CA PHE A 82 -2.81 -13.26 -5.77
C PHE A 82 -2.80 -11.84 -6.34
N PHE A 83 -3.93 -11.11 -6.26
CA PHE A 83 -3.98 -9.72 -6.71
C PHE A 83 -3.14 -8.76 -5.87
N SER A 84 -2.84 -9.13 -4.61
CA SER A 84 -1.96 -8.33 -3.75
C SER A 84 -0.49 -8.42 -4.14
N SER A 85 -0.15 -9.11 -5.23
CA SER A 85 1.17 -9.00 -5.86
C SER A 85 1.36 -7.66 -6.53
N GLY A 86 0.29 -6.97 -6.97
CA GLY A 86 0.38 -5.60 -7.47
C GLY A 86 0.63 -4.60 -6.35
N ASP A 87 -0.11 -4.72 -5.26
CA ASP A 87 0.13 -3.96 -4.03
C ASP A 87 -0.33 -4.80 -2.83
N VAL A 88 0.60 -5.06 -1.90
CA VAL A 88 0.32 -5.87 -0.71
C VAL A 88 -0.70 -5.19 0.22
N GLU A 89 -0.90 -3.88 0.07
CA GLU A 89 -1.90 -3.13 0.81
C GLU A 89 -3.33 -3.63 0.55
N LEU A 90 -3.56 -4.31 -0.58
CA LEU A 90 -4.82 -4.98 -0.85
C LEU A 90 -5.24 -5.95 0.26
N LEU A 91 -4.29 -6.50 1.03
CA LEU A 91 -4.58 -7.39 2.16
C LEU A 91 -5.42 -6.71 3.26
N HIS A 92 -5.45 -5.37 3.36
CA HIS A 92 -6.31 -4.65 4.31
C HIS A 92 -7.81 -4.86 4.05
N ILE A 93 -8.20 -5.37 2.88
CA ILE A 93 -9.60 -5.77 2.66
C ILE A 93 -10.03 -6.82 3.69
N PHE A 94 -9.12 -7.68 4.14
CA PHE A 94 -9.45 -8.76 5.07
C PHE A 94 -9.72 -8.30 6.50
N ASP A 95 -9.24 -7.15 6.96
CA ASP A 95 -9.56 -6.59 8.29
C ASP A 95 -10.51 -5.37 8.22
N SER A 96 -10.99 -5.03 7.03
CA SER A 96 -11.85 -3.87 6.78
C SER A 96 -13.27 -3.93 7.36
N LYS A 97 -13.74 -5.11 7.77
CA LYS A 97 -15.12 -5.42 8.19
C LYS A 97 -16.15 -5.03 7.13
N PHE A 98 -15.77 -5.10 5.86
CA PHE A 98 -16.61 -4.71 4.75
C PHE A 98 -17.94 -5.49 4.74
N GLY A 99 -19.06 -4.75 4.69
CA GLY A 99 -20.40 -5.32 4.66
C GLY A 99 -20.79 -6.20 5.86
N GLY A 100 -19.98 -6.24 6.93
CA GLY A 100 -20.15 -7.18 8.05
C GLY A 100 -19.96 -8.65 7.66
N PHE A 101 -19.33 -8.93 6.51
CA PHE A 101 -19.04 -10.31 6.12
C PHE A 101 -17.80 -10.81 6.86
N GLN A 102 -17.92 -12.00 7.45
CA GLN A 102 -16.86 -12.65 8.23
C GLN A 102 -15.56 -12.91 7.45
N ILE A 103 -15.58 -12.91 6.11
CA ILE A 103 -14.35 -12.98 5.30
C ILE A 103 -13.50 -11.71 5.41
N PHE A 104 -14.10 -10.57 5.76
CA PHE A 104 -13.42 -9.29 5.95
C PHE A 104 -13.22 -8.96 7.44
N GLU A 105 -13.20 -9.98 8.29
CA GLU A 105 -13.00 -9.87 9.74
C GLU A 105 -11.75 -10.64 10.21
N ALA A 106 -10.72 -10.72 9.37
CA ALA A 106 -9.42 -11.26 9.75
C ALA A 106 -8.85 -10.48 10.94
N SER A 107 -8.26 -11.21 11.87
CA SER A 107 -7.59 -10.64 13.05
C SER A 107 -6.09 -10.62 12.82
N PHE A 108 -5.61 -9.69 11.98
CA PHE A 108 -4.17 -9.47 11.79
C PHE A 108 -3.52 -8.98 13.08
N SER A 109 -2.29 -9.41 13.35
CA SER A 109 -1.47 -8.84 14.41
C SER A 109 -1.08 -7.38 14.09
N PRO A 110 -0.73 -6.57 15.10
CA PRO A 110 -0.18 -5.23 14.88
C PRO A 110 1.07 -5.23 13.99
N LEU A 111 1.88 -6.28 14.08
CA LEU A 111 3.07 -6.43 13.23
C LEU A 111 2.68 -6.59 11.76
N ALA A 112 1.72 -7.47 11.46
CA ALA A 112 1.24 -7.65 10.09
C ALA A 112 0.62 -6.37 9.53
N LEU A 113 -0.22 -5.68 10.30
CA LEU A 113 -0.82 -4.41 9.86
C LEU A 113 0.25 -3.35 9.56
N ASN A 114 1.27 -3.24 10.41
CA ASN A 114 2.38 -2.32 10.19
C ASN A 114 3.20 -2.71 8.95
N LEU A 115 3.45 -4.01 8.73
CA LEU A 115 4.11 -4.49 7.52
C LEU A 115 3.31 -4.19 6.26
N ILE A 116 1.98 -4.41 6.27
CA ILE A 116 1.10 -4.11 5.13
C ILE A 116 1.19 -2.61 4.80
N PHE A 117 1.03 -1.73 5.80
CA PHE A 117 1.09 -0.29 5.63
C PHE A 117 2.44 0.21 5.07
N TRP A 118 3.56 -0.17 5.70
CA TRP A 118 4.88 0.28 5.26
C TRP A 118 5.27 -0.28 3.89
N SER A 119 4.75 -1.46 3.54
CA SER A 119 4.97 -2.03 2.22
C SER A 119 4.23 -1.26 1.13
N GLY A 120 2.99 -0.82 1.37
CA GLY A 120 2.30 0.09 0.46
C GLY A 120 3.10 1.40 0.26
N PHE A 121 3.64 1.97 1.35
CA PHE A 121 4.52 3.14 1.24
C PHE A 121 5.78 2.88 0.39
N LEU A 122 6.38 1.70 0.52
CA LEU A 122 7.49 1.29 -0.33
C LEU A 122 7.05 1.11 -1.79
N ASN A 123 5.84 0.60 -2.03
CA ASN A 123 5.29 0.45 -3.39
C ASN A 123 5.14 1.81 -4.08
N LEU A 124 4.63 2.82 -3.39
CA LEU A 124 4.55 4.19 -3.91
C LEU A 124 5.91 4.70 -4.43
N ILE A 125 6.99 4.40 -3.69
CA ILE A 125 8.34 4.86 -4.03
C ILE A 125 8.98 4.01 -5.14
N LEU A 126 8.78 2.70 -5.10
CA LEU A 126 9.46 1.75 -5.98
C LEU A 126 8.71 1.45 -7.28
N GLU A 127 7.39 1.61 -7.29
CA GLU A 127 6.50 1.33 -8.42
C GLU A 127 5.84 2.60 -8.92
N ASP A 128 4.88 3.16 -8.17
CA ASP A 128 3.96 4.19 -8.64
C ASP A 128 4.69 5.43 -9.17
N LEU A 129 5.65 5.97 -8.39
CA LEU A 129 6.40 7.17 -8.78
C LEU A 129 7.29 6.93 -10.01
N PRO A 130 8.15 5.90 -10.06
CA PRO A 130 8.91 5.58 -11.27
C PRO A 130 8.04 5.28 -12.50
N GLN A 131 6.96 4.51 -12.34
CA GLN A 131 6.05 4.19 -13.43
C GLN A 131 5.36 5.46 -13.97
N LEU A 132 4.86 6.33 -13.09
CA LEU A 132 4.29 7.63 -13.47
C LEU A 132 5.28 8.48 -14.28
N VAL A 133 6.54 8.56 -13.83
CA VAL A 133 7.60 9.29 -14.55
C VAL A 133 7.79 8.71 -15.95
N ILE A 134 7.87 7.38 -16.09
CA ILE A 134 8.02 6.72 -17.39
C ILE A 134 6.84 7.03 -18.31
N GLN A 135 5.62 6.93 -17.80
CA GLN A 135 4.39 7.18 -18.57
C GLN A 135 4.31 8.64 -19.04
N ILE A 136 4.74 9.60 -18.21
CA ILE A 136 4.84 11.02 -18.60
C ILE A 136 5.87 11.21 -19.73
N ILE A 137 7.03 10.55 -19.65
CA ILE A 137 8.06 10.62 -20.71
C ILE A 137 7.53 10.01 -22.00
N TYR A 138 6.86 8.85 -21.93
CA TYR A 138 6.22 8.20 -23.06
C TYR A 138 5.17 9.12 -23.72
N ALA A 139 4.27 9.72 -22.92
CA ALA A 139 3.25 10.65 -23.42
C ALA A 139 3.84 11.88 -24.12
N ARG A 140 4.98 12.38 -23.63
CA ARG A 140 5.69 13.51 -24.26
C ARG A 140 6.32 13.14 -25.61
N ASN A 141 6.79 11.90 -25.78
CA ASN A 141 7.48 11.46 -26.98
C ASN A 141 6.54 11.01 -28.11
N PHE A 142 5.31 10.59 -27.78
CA PHE A 142 4.37 9.99 -28.74
C PHE A 142 3.07 10.80 -28.92
N THR A 143 3.18 12.13 -29.01
CA THR A 143 2.01 13.04 -29.08
C THR A 143 1.08 12.81 -30.28
N ASN A 144 1.60 12.38 -31.42
CA ASN A 144 0.82 12.21 -32.67
C ASN A 144 0.25 10.80 -32.87
N SER A 145 0.66 9.84 -32.05
CA SER A 145 0.26 8.42 -32.15
C SER A 145 0.04 7.79 -30.78
N TYR A 146 -0.42 8.58 -29.82
CA TYR A 146 -0.57 8.17 -28.43
C TYR A 146 -1.65 7.09 -28.29
N LYS A 147 -1.30 5.94 -27.71
CA LYS A 147 -2.24 4.82 -27.58
C LYS A 147 -3.20 5.03 -26.41
N ILE A 148 -4.47 4.64 -26.60
CA ILE A 148 -5.51 4.78 -25.57
C ILE A 148 -5.20 4.01 -24.28
N ILE A 149 -4.50 2.87 -24.39
CA ILE A 149 -4.06 2.11 -23.21
C ILE A 149 -3.11 2.95 -22.35
N ALA A 150 -2.14 3.63 -22.96
CA ALA A 150 -1.20 4.51 -22.26
C ALA A 150 -1.93 5.67 -21.56
N PHE A 151 -2.99 6.19 -22.16
CA PHE A 151 -3.82 7.23 -21.56
C PHE A 151 -4.49 6.77 -20.27
N PHE A 152 -5.12 5.60 -20.29
CA PHE A 152 -5.76 5.04 -19.11
C PHE A 152 -4.74 4.71 -18.02
N THR A 153 -3.61 4.08 -18.38
CA THR A 153 -2.51 3.82 -17.44
C THR A 153 -2.04 5.12 -16.78
N LEU A 154 -1.76 6.18 -17.55
CA LEU A 154 -1.31 7.46 -17.00
C LEU A 154 -2.33 8.08 -16.04
N ILE A 155 -3.63 8.04 -16.35
CA ILE A 155 -4.67 8.53 -15.43
C ILE A 155 -4.66 7.71 -14.14
N THR A 156 -4.61 6.38 -14.24
CA THR A 156 -4.62 5.51 -13.07
C THR A 156 -3.40 5.74 -12.19
N SER A 157 -2.20 5.79 -12.75
CA SER A 157 -0.99 6.02 -11.96
C SER A 157 -0.95 7.41 -11.31
N ILE A 158 -1.51 8.45 -11.96
CA ILE A 158 -1.71 9.76 -11.30
C ILE A 158 -2.64 9.63 -10.09
N VAL A 159 -3.78 8.94 -10.24
CA VAL A 159 -4.75 8.75 -9.15
C VAL A 159 -4.13 7.94 -8.00
N MET A 160 -3.44 6.84 -8.30
CA MET A 160 -2.76 6.00 -7.31
C MET A 160 -1.69 6.78 -6.55
N THR A 161 -0.82 7.50 -7.28
CA THR A 161 0.21 8.34 -6.68
C THR A 161 -0.40 9.41 -5.76
N LEU A 162 -1.49 10.07 -6.17
CA LEU A 162 -2.15 11.08 -5.34
C LEU A 162 -2.75 10.48 -4.07
N ILE A 163 -3.39 9.30 -4.17
CA ILE A 163 -3.93 8.58 -3.01
C ILE A 163 -2.80 8.24 -2.04
N GLY A 164 -1.70 7.65 -2.53
CA GLY A 164 -0.54 7.32 -1.71
C GLY A 164 0.07 8.54 -1.03
N ILE A 165 0.29 9.64 -1.76
CA ILE A 165 0.84 10.88 -1.18
C ILE A 165 -0.07 11.42 -0.07
N ILE A 166 -1.38 11.44 -0.28
CA ILE A 166 -2.33 11.92 0.73
C ILE A 166 -2.31 11.02 1.96
N GLU A 167 -2.36 9.71 1.76
CA GLU A 167 -2.43 8.74 2.85
C GLU A 167 -1.16 8.71 3.70
N TYR A 168 -0.01 8.47 3.08
CA TYR A 168 1.24 8.37 3.83
C TYR A 168 1.70 9.74 4.32
N GLY A 169 1.40 10.81 3.57
CA GLY A 169 1.65 12.19 4.02
C GLY A 169 0.84 12.53 5.28
N TYR A 170 -0.44 12.18 5.32
CA TYR A 170 -1.29 12.37 6.48
C TYR A 170 -0.82 11.53 7.68
N HIS A 171 -0.47 10.26 7.45
CA HIS A 171 0.03 9.38 8.51
C HIS A 171 1.34 9.90 9.12
N LEU A 172 2.32 10.29 8.30
CA LEU A 172 3.58 10.85 8.77
C LEU A 172 3.39 12.17 9.52
N PHE A 173 2.46 13.02 9.06
CA PHE A 173 2.16 14.29 9.72
C PHE A 173 1.51 14.09 11.10
N ILE A 174 0.54 13.18 11.21
CA ILE A 174 -0.13 12.89 12.48
C ILE A 174 0.81 12.23 13.47
N ASN A 175 1.53 11.19 13.04
CA ASN A 175 2.39 10.46 13.97
C ASN A 175 3.46 11.38 14.57
N LYS A 176 3.97 12.32 13.78
CA LYS A 176 4.90 13.35 14.24
C LYS A 176 4.28 14.31 15.26
N ASN A 177 3.00 14.66 15.12
CA ASN A 177 2.33 15.53 16.09
C ASN A 177 2.06 14.78 17.41
N ILE A 178 1.68 13.50 17.35
CA ILE A 178 1.48 12.67 18.55
C ILE A 178 2.80 12.46 19.29
N GLU A 179 3.89 12.10 18.59
CA GLU A 179 5.21 11.99 19.21
C GLU A 179 5.65 13.30 19.85
N LYS A 180 5.35 14.44 19.23
CA LYS A 180 5.67 15.75 19.77
C LYS A 180 4.86 16.07 21.04
N GLU A 181 3.55 15.76 21.05
CA GLU A 181 2.69 15.93 22.22
C GLU A 181 3.11 15.02 23.38
N GLU A 182 3.51 13.77 23.11
CA GLU A 182 4.02 12.86 24.15
C GLU A 182 5.32 13.39 24.76
N ILE A 183 6.28 13.86 23.95
CA ILE A 183 7.54 14.44 24.44
C ILE A 183 7.28 15.70 25.29
N GLU A 184 6.42 16.62 24.84
CA GLU A 184 6.06 17.81 25.61
C GLU A 184 5.38 17.45 26.95
N PHE A 185 4.53 16.41 26.98
CA PHE A 185 3.90 15.92 28.20
C PHE A 185 4.93 15.31 29.18
N TYR A 186 5.89 14.51 28.70
CA TYR A 186 6.92 13.93 29.56
C TYR A 186 7.81 15.01 30.19
N ASP A 187 8.25 16.00 29.41
CA ASP A 187 9.07 17.11 29.90
C ASP A 187 8.33 17.92 30.99
N GLU A 188 7.03 18.21 30.79
CA GLU A 188 6.22 18.95 31.78
C GLU A 188 6.03 18.15 33.08
N THR A 189 5.86 16.82 33.01
CA THR A 189 5.74 15.99 34.22
C THR A 189 7.03 15.87 35.02
N ASP A 190 8.19 15.89 34.35
CA ASP A 190 9.48 15.84 35.01
C ASP A 190 9.85 17.19 35.65
N GLU A 191 9.51 18.33 35.02
CA GLU A 191 9.64 19.65 35.65
C GLU A 191 8.78 19.78 36.93
N ILE A 192 7.54 19.29 36.90
CA ILE A 192 6.65 19.29 38.07
C ILE A 192 7.23 18.44 39.22
N LYS A 193 7.82 17.28 38.92
CA LYS A 193 8.46 16.44 39.94
C LYS A 193 9.67 17.12 40.58
N ILE A 194 10.54 17.73 39.76
CA ILE A 194 11.73 18.43 40.26
C ILE A 194 11.33 19.58 41.19
N SER A 195 10.33 20.38 40.80
CA SER A 195 9.81 21.48 41.63
C SER A 195 9.21 21.00 42.95
N TYR A 196 8.49 19.87 42.95
CA TYR A 196 7.90 19.29 44.15
C TYR A 196 8.97 18.80 45.15
N ASP A 197 10.03 18.16 44.67
CA ASP A 197 11.12 17.67 45.52
C ASP A 197 11.95 18.82 46.11
N GLU A 198 12.20 19.90 45.36
CA GLU A 198 12.84 21.11 45.89
C GLU A 198 12.02 21.81 46.98
N SER A 199 10.70 21.78 46.90
CA SER A 199 9.81 22.41 47.89
C SER A 199 9.75 21.68 49.24
N LYS A 200 10.31 20.45 49.32
CA LYS A 200 10.36 19.62 50.53
C LYS A 200 11.72 19.60 51.23
N MET A 201 12.76 20.22 50.66
CA MET A 201 14.06 20.47 51.31
C MET A 201 14.05 21.77 52.11
#